data_AF-A0A844FH93-F1
#
_entry.id   AF-A0A844FH93-F1
#
_cell.length_a   1.000
_cell.length_b   1.000
_cell.length_c   1.000
_cell.angle_alpha   90.00
_cell.angle_beta   90.00
_cell.angle_gamma   90.00
#
_symmetry.space_group_name_H-M   'P 1'
#
loop_
_entity.id
_entity.type
_entity.pdbx_description
1 polymer ?
#
loop_
_entity_poly.entity_id
_entity_poly.type
_entity_poly.pdbx_seq_one_letter_code
_entity_poly.pdbx_strand_id
1 'polypeptide(L)'
;MITPLNIQTTYPKVYIDRQLPKVTIDQYECFAEAGLKNNTDFAKECVEYTNSQLSEGIDRIVSEGNRMASIEKRMPDAIPEIAFDNTFDNKDWNIDIMPKSMPKIDVEGYLNLEWEMGKLNFYKESVLNYKKGNEVGNSINMGL
;
A
#
# COMPACT_ATOMS: atom_id res chain seq x y z
N MET A 1 -5.29 31.36 62.39
CA MET A 1 -6.51 30.87 61.71
C MET A 1 -6.10 30.48 60.30
N ILE A 2 -6.28 29.22 59.90
CA ILE A 2 -5.87 28.74 58.57
C ILE A 2 -7.05 28.94 57.61
N THR A 3 -6.81 29.58 56.47
CA THR A 3 -7.83 29.78 55.42
C THR A 3 -8.04 28.47 54.66
N PRO A 4 -9.28 28.00 54.44
CA PRO A 4 -9.51 26.79 53.65
C PRO A 4 -9.07 27.00 52.19
N LEU A 5 -8.27 26.07 51.69
CA LEU A 5 -7.88 26.01 50.28
C LEU A 5 -8.85 25.09 49.55
N ASN A 6 -9.52 25.59 48.51
CA ASN A 6 -10.38 24.77 47.66
C ASN A 6 -9.64 24.41 46.37
N ILE A 7 -9.57 23.11 46.07
CA ILE A 7 -8.85 22.54 44.93
C ILE A 7 -9.87 21.83 44.04
N GLN A 8 -9.97 22.24 42.78
CA GLN A 8 -10.74 21.52 41.76
C GLN A 8 -9.80 20.89 40.75
N THR A 9 -9.94 19.58 40.57
CA THR A 9 -9.11 18.77 39.66
C THR A 9 -9.95 18.28 38.49
N THR A 10 -9.54 18.59 37.27
CA THR A 10 -10.03 17.95 36.05
C THR A 10 -9.01 16.91 35.63
N TYR A 11 -9.42 15.63 35.56
CA TYR A 11 -8.55 14.55 35.11
C TYR A 11 -8.29 14.64 33.59
N PRO A 12 -7.08 14.25 33.13
CA PRO A 12 -6.82 14.12 31.71
C PRO A 12 -7.67 13.01 31.09
N LYS A 13 -7.99 13.15 29.81
CA LYS A 13 -8.65 12.11 29.01
C LYS A 13 -7.81 11.78 27.78
N VAL A 14 -7.89 10.55 27.33
CA VAL A 14 -7.32 10.11 26.05
C VAL A 14 -8.42 9.39 25.28
N TYR A 15 -8.66 9.85 24.05
CA TYR A 15 -9.52 9.20 23.08
C TYR A 15 -8.61 8.44 22.11
N ILE A 16 -8.85 7.13 21.99
CA ILE A 16 -8.08 6.23 21.16
C ILE A 16 -9.01 5.70 20.08
N ASP A 17 -8.79 6.13 18.85
CA ASP A 17 -9.43 5.61 17.66
C ASP A 17 -8.38 4.84 16.83
N ARG A 18 -8.69 3.61 16.43
CA ARG A 18 -7.70 2.75 15.78
C ARG A 18 -8.31 1.67 14.91
N GLN A 19 -7.63 1.38 13.80
CA GLN A 19 -7.81 0.18 13.02
C GLN A 19 -6.60 -0.75 13.22
N LEU A 20 -6.86 -2.02 13.53
CA LEU A 20 -5.82 -3.05 13.58
C LEU A 20 -5.15 -3.18 12.20
N PRO A 21 -3.82 -3.39 12.15
CA PRO A 21 -3.13 -3.60 10.88
C PRO A 21 -3.69 -4.85 10.19
N LYS A 22 -4.21 -4.64 8.98
CA LYS A 22 -4.75 -5.66 8.09
C LYS A 22 -3.82 -5.75 6.89
N VAL A 23 -3.27 -6.94 6.66
CA VAL A 23 -2.41 -7.22 5.50
C VAL A 23 -3.26 -7.83 4.40
N THR A 24 -3.27 -7.21 3.22
CA THR A 24 -3.89 -7.73 2.01
C THR A 24 -2.76 -8.22 1.10
N ILE A 25 -2.84 -9.48 0.64
CA ILE A 25 -1.85 -10.08 -0.26
C ILE A 25 -2.56 -10.50 -1.55
N ASP A 26 -2.25 -9.82 -2.65
CA ASP A 26 -2.64 -10.23 -3.99
C ASP A 26 -1.54 -11.10 -4.61
N GLN A 27 -1.92 -12.31 -4.99
CA GLN A 27 -1.04 -13.35 -5.54
C GLN A 27 -1.40 -13.68 -7.00
N TYR A 28 -2.26 -12.88 -7.66
CA TYR A 28 -2.75 -13.18 -9.01
C TYR A 28 -1.62 -13.38 -10.02
N GLU A 29 -0.60 -12.51 -10.01
CA GLU A 29 0.56 -12.61 -10.92
C GLU A 29 1.38 -13.89 -10.68
N CYS A 30 1.62 -14.25 -9.41
CA CYS A 30 2.32 -15.49 -9.05
C CYS A 30 1.57 -16.75 -9.51
N PHE A 31 0.24 -16.76 -9.39
CA PHE A 31 -0.60 -17.87 -9.86
C PHE A 31 -0.75 -17.88 -11.39
N ALA A 32 -0.80 -16.72 -12.04
CA ALA A 32 -0.83 -16.60 -13.49
C ALA A 32 0.43 -17.22 -14.13
N GLU A 33 1.61 -16.96 -13.57
CA GLU A 33 2.86 -17.62 -13.99
C GLU A 33 2.79 -19.13 -13.81
N ALA A 34 2.27 -19.61 -12.67
CA ALA A 34 2.10 -21.03 -12.36
C ALA A 34 1.01 -21.76 -13.19
N GLY A 35 0.55 -21.18 -14.30
CA GLY A 35 -0.46 -21.75 -15.19
C GLY A 35 -1.91 -21.64 -14.69
N LEU A 36 -2.15 -20.93 -13.59
CA LEU A 36 -3.49 -20.69 -13.00
C LEU A 36 -4.05 -19.32 -13.40
N LYS A 37 -3.77 -18.90 -14.64
CA LYS A 37 -4.21 -17.64 -15.24
C LYS A 37 -5.70 -17.69 -15.60
N ASN A 38 -6.37 -16.53 -15.60
CA ASN A 38 -7.76 -16.45 -16.06
C ASN A 38 -7.85 -16.67 -17.58
N ASN A 39 -8.92 -17.34 -18.04
CA ASN A 39 -9.18 -17.67 -19.45
C ASN A 39 -8.98 -16.47 -20.41
N THR A 40 -9.38 -15.26 -20.00
CA THR A 40 -9.23 -14.04 -20.81
C THR A 40 -7.79 -13.62 -21.01
N ASP A 41 -6.94 -13.77 -19.99
CA ASP A 41 -5.55 -13.32 -20.02
C ASP A 41 -4.61 -14.41 -20.52
N PHE A 42 -5.02 -15.68 -20.43
CA PHE A 42 -4.45 -16.79 -21.19
C PHE A 42 -4.71 -16.62 -22.70
N ALA A 43 -5.96 -16.33 -23.10
CA ALA A 43 -6.29 -16.14 -24.51
C ALA A 43 -5.51 -14.99 -25.18
N LYS A 44 -5.28 -13.87 -24.47
CA LYS A 44 -4.42 -12.76 -24.95
C LYS A 44 -2.98 -13.23 -25.19
N GLU A 45 -2.40 -13.93 -24.22
CA GLU A 45 -1.03 -14.46 -24.30
C GLU A 45 -0.89 -15.47 -25.45
N CYS A 46 -1.88 -16.34 -25.67
CA CYS A 46 -1.90 -17.22 -26.83
C CYS A 46 -1.92 -16.47 -28.17
N VAL A 47 -2.63 -15.34 -28.26
CA VAL A 47 -2.64 -14.49 -29.46
C VAL A 47 -1.29 -13.82 -29.68
N GLU A 48 -0.67 -13.27 -28.63
CA GLU A 48 0.67 -12.66 -28.70
C GLU A 48 1.74 -13.69 -29.10
N TYR A 49 1.73 -14.86 -28.47
CA TYR A 49 2.62 -15.98 -28.80
C TYR A 49 2.41 -16.44 -30.26
N THR A 50 1.16 -16.62 -30.69
CA THR A 50 0.84 -17.06 -32.05
C THR A 50 1.27 -16.03 -33.10
N ASN A 51 1.11 -14.72 -32.82
CA ASN A 51 1.59 -13.66 -33.72
C ASN A 51 3.11 -13.65 -33.84
N SER A 52 3.84 -13.89 -32.75
CA SER A 52 5.30 -14.03 -32.75
C SER A 52 5.74 -15.22 -33.61
N GLN A 53 5.19 -16.41 -33.34
CA GLN A 53 5.50 -17.64 -34.09
C GLN A 53 5.07 -17.57 -35.57
N LEU A 54 3.96 -16.89 -35.88
CA LEU A 54 3.53 -16.64 -37.25
C LEU A 54 4.53 -15.74 -38.00
N SER A 55 5.01 -14.69 -37.36
CA SER A 55 5.99 -13.76 -37.95
C SER A 55 7.32 -14.46 -38.19
N GLU A 56 7.84 -15.17 -37.19
CA GLU A 56 9.05 -16.01 -37.30
C GLU A 56 8.93 -17.07 -38.41
N GLY A 57 7.76 -17.72 -38.52
CA GLY A 57 7.47 -18.66 -39.59
C GLY A 57 7.44 -18.03 -41.00
N ILE A 58 6.86 -16.83 -41.14
CA ILE A 58 6.86 -16.07 -42.39
C ILE A 58 8.30 -15.67 -42.76
N ASP A 59 9.06 -15.11 -41.83
CA ASP A 59 10.44 -14.67 -42.05
C ASP A 59 11.34 -15.84 -42.46
N ARG A 60 11.18 -17.01 -41.83
CA ARG A 60 11.88 -18.24 -42.23
C ARG A 60 11.53 -18.66 -43.66
N ILE A 61 10.26 -18.73 -44.02
CA ILE A 61 9.82 -19.10 -45.37
C ILE A 61 10.33 -18.10 -46.42
N VAL A 62 10.29 -16.81 -46.13
CA VAL A 62 10.81 -15.75 -47.02
C VAL A 62 12.34 -15.85 -47.16
N SER A 63 13.05 -16.11 -46.07
CA SER A 63 14.51 -16.32 -46.07
C SER A 63 14.91 -17.54 -46.91
N GLU A 64 14.28 -18.70 -46.67
CA GLU A 64 14.48 -19.92 -47.46
C GLU A 64 14.16 -19.71 -48.95
N GLY A 65 13.04 -19.02 -49.24
CA GLY A 65 12.62 -18.68 -50.60
C GLY A 65 13.60 -17.76 -51.33
N ASN A 66 14.08 -16.70 -50.67
CA ASN A 66 15.11 -15.80 -51.20
C ASN A 66 16.43 -16.54 -51.44
N ARG A 67 16.80 -17.46 -50.55
CA ARG A 67 18.00 -18.28 -50.66
C ARG A 67 17.91 -19.21 -51.88
N MET A 68 16.80 -19.91 -52.04
CA MET A 68 16.50 -20.76 -53.20
C MET A 68 16.43 -19.97 -54.52
N ALA A 69 15.90 -18.75 -54.50
CA ALA A 69 15.89 -17.83 -55.66
C ALA A 69 17.28 -17.29 -56.03
N SER A 70 18.30 -17.55 -55.20
CA SER A 70 19.71 -17.14 -55.41
C SER A 70 20.67 -18.31 -55.60
N ILE A 71 20.14 -19.52 -55.85
CA ILE A 71 20.90 -20.78 -55.99
C ILE A 71 21.97 -20.73 -57.11
N GLU A 72 21.80 -19.85 -58.10
CA GLU A 72 22.78 -19.59 -59.16
C GLU A 72 24.12 -19.03 -58.64
N LYS A 73 24.14 -18.45 -57.44
CA LYS A 73 25.36 -17.86 -56.83
C LYS A 73 26.31 -18.91 -56.24
N ARG A 74 25.87 -20.17 -56.09
CA ARG A 74 26.69 -21.37 -55.77
C ARG A 74 27.61 -21.27 -54.52
N MET A 75 27.34 -20.36 -53.59
CA MET A 75 28.09 -20.23 -52.33
C MET A 75 27.22 -19.61 -51.24
N PRO A 76 26.88 -20.35 -50.16
CA PRO A 76 26.82 -21.83 -50.05
C PRO A 76 25.65 -22.43 -50.86
N ASP A 77 25.58 -23.76 -50.96
CA ASP A 77 24.50 -24.47 -51.66
C ASP A 77 23.19 -24.42 -50.84
N ALA A 78 22.16 -23.77 -51.39
CA ALA A 78 20.90 -23.50 -50.68
C ALA A 78 20.16 -24.77 -50.20
N ILE A 79 20.08 -25.80 -51.05
CA ILE A 79 19.30 -27.03 -50.78
C ILE A 79 19.85 -27.83 -49.58
N PRO A 80 21.13 -28.24 -49.52
CA PRO A 80 21.65 -29.01 -48.40
C PRO A 80 21.66 -28.23 -47.08
N GLU A 81 21.81 -26.91 -47.12
CA GLU A 81 21.81 -26.09 -45.89
C GLU A 81 20.39 -25.94 -45.33
N ILE A 82 19.39 -25.59 -46.16
CA ILE A 82 17.98 -25.55 -45.73
C ILE A 82 17.52 -26.93 -45.23
N ALA A 83 17.99 -28.02 -45.87
CA ALA A 83 17.71 -29.37 -45.40
C ALA A 83 18.35 -29.66 -44.03
N PHE A 84 19.59 -29.22 -43.80
CA PHE A 84 20.29 -29.37 -42.51
C PHE A 84 19.59 -28.58 -41.40
N ASP A 85 19.27 -27.31 -41.66
CA ASP A 85 18.59 -26.41 -40.70
C ASP A 85 17.21 -26.96 -40.29
N ASN A 86 16.46 -27.55 -41.22
CA ASN A 86 15.17 -28.19 -40.95
C ASN A 86 15.27 -29.64 -40.39
N THR A 87 16.47 -30.24 -40.33
CA THR A 87 16.65 -31.62 -39.82
C THR A 87 16.73 -31.68 -38.29
N PHE A 88 17.29 -30.65 -37.65
CA PHE A 88 17.54 -30.64 -36.21
C PHE A 88 16.61 -29.68 -35.46
N ASP A 89 15.64 -30.25 -34.76
CA ASP A 89 14.82 -29.55 -33.76
C ASP A 89 15.71 -29.21 -32.55
N ASN A 90 16.37 -28.05 -32.60
CA ASN A 90 17.30 -27.54 -31.59
C ASN A 90 16.55 -27.12 -30.30
N LYS A 91 15.98 -28.09 -29.58
CA LYS A 91 15.40 -27.88 -28.26
C LYS A 91 16.48 -27.76 -27.20
N ASP A 92 16.62 -26.56 -26.65
CA ASP A 92 17.31 -26.34 -25.39
C ASP A 92 16.40 -26.77 -24.22
N TRP A 93 16.94 -27.55 -23.28
CA TRP A 93 16.22 -28.03 -22.10
C TRP A 93 16.79 -27.36 -20.85
N ASN A 94 16.17 -26.24 -20.47
CA ASN A 94 16.52 -25.52 -19.27
C ASN A 94 15.59 -25.88 -18.09
N ILE A 95 16.09 -25.74 -16.86
CA ILE A 95 15.31 -25.87 -15.63
C ILE A 95 15.22 -24.49 -15.01
N ASP A 96 14.00 -23.99 -14.81
CA ASP A 96 13.77 -22.72 -14.12
C ASP A 96 12.82 -22.87 -12.92
N ILE A 97 12.91 -21.92 -11.99
CA ILE A 97 12.13 -21.86 -10.74
C ILE A 97 11.03 -20.82 -10.88
N MET A 98 9.80 -21.23 -10.62
CA MET A 98 8.57 -20.44 -10.75
C MET A 98 7.80 -20.45 -9.41
N PRO A 99 7.11 -19.37 -9.01
CA PRO A 99 6.98 -18.07 -9.70
C PRO A 99 8.24 -17.19 -9.57
N LYS A 100 8.38 -16.27 -10.53
CA LYS A 100 9.34 -15.15 -10.53
C LYS A 100 8.73 -13.86 -10.00
N SER A 101 7.44 -13.63 -10.25
CA SER A 101 6.74 -12.43 -9.81
C SER A 101 6.58 -12.40 -8.29
N MET A 102 6.81 -11.22 -7.71
CA MET A 102 6.58 -10.95 -6.29
C MET A 102 5.09 -10.61 -6.06
N PRO A 103 4.42 -11.19 -5.05
CA PRO A 103 3.04 -10.85 -4.75
C PRO A 103 2.93 -9.40 -4.26
N LYS A 104 1.79 -8.75 -4.54
CA LYS A 104 1.53 -7.38 -4.11
C LYS A 104 1.00 -7.41 -2.69
N ILE A 105 1.69 -6.72 -1.79
CA ILE A 105 1.37 -6.67 -0.36
C ILE A 105 0.97 -5.23 -0.02
N ASP A 106 -0.23 -5.08 0.53
CA ASP A 106 -0.73 -3.81 1.06
C ASP A 106 -1.07 -3.96 2.55
N VAL A 107 -0.91 -2.87 3.32
CA VAL A 107 -1.04 -2.87 4.79
C VAL A 107 -1.88 -1.68 5.24
N GLU A 108 -3.14 -1.94 5.57
CA GLU A 108 -4.09 -0.96 6.06
C GLU A 108 -4.08 -0.92 7.60
N GLY A 109 -3.85 0.24 8.21
CA GLY A 109 -3.99 0.42 9.66
C GLY A 109 -3.73 1.85 10.09
N TYR A 110 -4.36 2.29 11.17
CA TYR A 110 -4.15 3.63 11.73
C TYR A 110 -4.30 3.63 13.25
N LEU A 111 -3.69 4.64 13.87
CA LEU A 111 -3.80 4.93 15.30
C LEU A 111 -3.93 6.45 15.48
N ASN A 112 -5.14 6.89 15.80
CA ASN A 112 -5.48 8.27 16.12
C ASN A 112 -5.52 8.40 17.66
N LEU A 113 -4.77 9.36 18.18
CA LEU A 113 -4.69 9.66 19.61
C LEU A 113 -5.02 11.13 19.84
N GLU A 114 -6.17 11.41 20.44
CA GLU A 114 -6.53 12.73 20.93
C GLU A 114 -6.44 12.75 22.46
N TRP A 115 -5.89 13.81 23.05
CA TRP A 115 -5.80 13.91 24.51
C TRP A 115 -6.20 15.29 25.04
N GLU A 116 -6.97 15.29 26.12
CA GLU A 116 -7.30 16.49 26.90
C GLU A 116 -6.37 16.56 28.11
N MET A 117 -5.60 17.63 28.24
CA MET A 117 -4.80 17.87 29.45
C MET A 117 -5.70 18.15 30.66
N GLY A 118 -5.43 17.43 31.75
CA GLY A 118 -6.00 17.72 33.06
C GLY A 118 -5.59 19.11 33.57
N LYS A 119 -6.43 19.70 34.41
CA LYS A 119 -6.23 21.05 34.97
C LYS A 119 -6.45 21.03 36.48
N LEU A 120 -5.67 21.85 37.19
CA LEU A 120 -5.79 22.06 38.63
C LEU A 120 -6.10 23.54 38.87
N ASN A 121 -7.30 23.82 39.40
CA ASN A 121 -7.74 25.16 39.75
C ASN A 121 -7.69 25.32 41.28
N PHE A 122 -7.00 26.36 41.75
CA PHE A 122 -6.87 26.69 43.17
C PHE A 122 -7.69 27.95 43.46
N TYR A 123 -8.65 27.86 44.35
CA TYR A 123 -9.44 29.00 44.81
C TYR A 123 -9.06 29.35 46.25
N LYS A 124 -8.60 30.58 46.46
CA LYS A 124 -8.29 31.13 47.80
C LYS A 124 -9.42 32.05 48.23
N GLU A 125 -10.25 31.58 49.16
CA GLU A 125 -11.34 32.38 49.69
C GLU A 125 -10.78 33.50 50.60
N SER A 126 -10.82 34.74 50.13
CA SER A 126 -10.33 35.90 50.89
C SER A 126 -11.28 36.20 52.06
N VAL A 127 -10.72 36.34 53.26
CA VAL A 127 -11.45 36.51 54.53
C VAL A 127 -12.04 37.93 54.70
N LEU A 128 -12.85 38.39 53.74
CA LEU A 128 -13.50 39.71 53.75
C LEU A 128 -14.89 39.71 54.40
N ASN A 129 -15.52 38.55 54.57
CA ASN A 129 -16.88 38.44 55.13
C ASN A 129 -16.94 38.32 56.67
N TYR A 130 -15.81 38.39 57.39
CA TYR A 130 -15.77 38.24 58.86
C TYR A 130 -15.73 39.56 59.64
N LYS A 131 -16.26 40.67 59.10
CA LYS A 131 -16.55 41.90 59.88
C LYS A 131 -17.76 42.69 59.34
N LYS A 132 -18.98 42.15 59.51
CA LYS A 132 -20.21 42.97 59.51
C LYS A 132 -21.33 42.32 60.34
N GLY A 133 -21.42 42.68 61.62
CA GLY A 133 -22.49 42.25 62.53
C GLY A 133 -22.05 42.39 63.99
N ASN A 134 -22.71 43.28 64.73
CA ASN A 134 -22.32 43.82 66.05
C ASN A 134 -21.08 44.75 65.95
N GLU A 135 -21.08 45.96 66.54
CA GLU A 135 -21.77 46.42 67.76
C GLU A 135 -22.82 47.54 67.55
N VAL A 136 -23.53 47.90 68.63
CA VAL A 136 -24.74 48.76 68.64
C VAL A 136 -24.52 49.99 69.55
N GLY A 137 -25.01 51.17 69.12
CA GLY A 137 -25.02 52.43 69.89
C GLY A 137 -23.68 53.20 69.82
N ASN A 138 -23.61 54.53 69.93
CA ASN A 138 -24.61 55.60 70.17
C ASN A 138 -23.97 56.96 69.74
N SER A 139 -24.59 58.15 69.66
CA SER A 139 -25.95 58.67 69.94
C SER A 139 -26.08 60.11 69.35
N ILE A 140 -27.30 60.54 68.93
CA ILE A 140 -27.79 61.95 68.74
C ILE A 140 -26.93 62.98 67.94
N ASN A 141 -27.49 63.79 67.03
CA ASN A 141 -28.34 64.93 67.43
C ASN A 141 -29.25 65.57 66.35
N MET A 142 -30.35 66.14 66.86
CA MET A 142 -31.25 67.23 66.42
C MET A 142 -31.18 67.84 65.00
N GLY A 143 -32.37 68.15 64.45
CA GLY A 143 -32.52 69.17 63.40
C GLY A 143 -33.93 69.33 62.81
N LEU A 144 -34.85 69.94 63.57
CA LEU A 144 -36.13 70.58 63.16
C LEU A 144 -37.07 69.80 62.20
#